data_AF-A0A7L4ZE13-F1
#
_entry.id   AF-A0A7L4ZE13-F1
#
_cell.length_a   1.000
_cell.length_b   1.000
_cell.length_c   1.000
_cell.angle_alpha   90.00
_cell.angle_beta   90.00
_cell.angle_gamma   90.00
#
_symmetry.space_group_name_H-M   'P 1'
#
loop_
_entity.id
_entity.type
_entity.pdbx_description
1 polymer ?
#
loop_
_entity_poly.entity_id
_entity_poly.type
_entity_poly.pdbx_seq_one_letter_code
_entity_poly.pdbx_strand_id
1 'polypeptide(L)' 'MNKTIKLITLIVGVALIAYGIFTVISPEASVSIGPLNAEVQDNNNAYITIGLGVVVLLVSLIAGKKA' A
#
# COMPACT_ATOMS: atom_id res chain seq x y z
N MET A 1 1.84 -18.73 12.86
CA MET A 1 0.48 -18.11 12.90
C MET A 1 -0.60 -19.15 12.65
N ASN A 2 -1.81 -18.97 13.20
CA ASN A 2 -3.00 -19.76 12.77
C ASN A 2 -3.29 -19.47 11.28
N LYS A 3 -3.77 -20.47 10.54
CA LYS A 3 -4.14 -20.38 9.12
C LYS A 3 -5.10 -19.21 8.85
N THR A 4 -6.10 -19.00 9.72
CA THR A 4 -7.06 -17.90 9.57
C THR A 4 -6.38 -16.54 9.67
N ILE A 5 -5.53 -16.35 10.68
CA ILE A 5 -4.81 -15.08 10.88
C ILE A 5 -3.87 -14.84 9.70
N LYS A 6 -3.12 -15.86 9.26
CA LYS A 6 -2.22 -15.76 8.11
C LYS A 6 -2.96 -15.34 6.83
N LEU A 7 -4.13 -15.92 6.58
CA LEU A 7 -4.96 -15.59 5.41
C LEU A 7 -5.43 -14.13 5.46
N ILE A 8 -5.94 -13.69 6.61
CA ILE A 8 -6.40 -12.30 6.79
C ILE A 8 -5.23 -11.33 6.59
N THR A 9 -4.07 -11.58 7.21
CA THR A 9 -2.90 -10.70 7.07
C THR A 9 -2.39 -10.64 5.63
N LEU A 10 -2.47 -11.75 4.88
CA LEU A 10 -2.09 -11.79 3.47
C LEU A 10 -3.04 -10.95 2.60
N ILE A 11 -4.35 -11.08 2.81
CA ILE A 11 -5.36 -10.29 2.09
C ILE A 11 -5.19 -8.80 2.40
N VAL A 12 -5.01 -8.44 3.67
CA VAL A 12 -4.79 -7.06 4.10
C VAL A 12 -3.52 -6.48 3.49
N GLY A 13 -2.42 -7.23 3.48
CA GLY A 13 -1.17 -6.78 2.86
C GLY A 13 -1.31 -6.50 1.36
N VAL A 14 -1.99 -7.38 0.63
CA VAL A 14 -2.27 -7.17 -0.82
C VAL A 14 -3.18 -5.95 -1.02
N ALA A 15 -4.22 -5.79 -0.20
CA ALA A 15 -5.13 -4.67 -0.29
C ALA A 15 -4.42 -3.32 -0.03
N LEU A 16 -3.51 -3.26 0.95
CA LEU A 16 -2.71 -2.06 1.22
C LEU A 16 -1.79 -1.70 0.05
N ILE A 17 -1.14 -2.69 -0.55
CA ILE A 17 -0.30 -2.45 -1.74
C ILE A 17 -1.16 -1.95 -2.90
N ALA A 18 -2.29 -2.60 -3.18
CA ALA A 18 -3.19 -2.19 -4.25
C ALA A 18 -3.72 -0.77 -4.04
N TYR A 19 -4.10 -0.41 -2.81
CA TYR A 19 -4.57 0.92 -2.46
C TYR A 19 -3.46 1.98 -2.58
N GLY A 20 -2.25 1.66 -2.10
CA GLY A 20 -1.10 2.54 -2.25
C GLY A 20 -0.72 2.76 -3.73
N ILE A 21 -0.77 1.72 -4.56
CA ILE A 21 -0.55 1.84 -6.02
C ILE A 21 -1.65 2.70 -6.65
N PHE A 22 -2.91 2.49 -6.27
CA PHE A 22 -4.03 3.28 -6.77
C PHE A 22 -3.87 4.77 -6.45
N THR A 23 -3.42 5.11 -5.25
CA THR A 23 -3.18 6.52 -4.85
C THR A 23 -1.96 7.15 -5.53
N VAL A 24 -0.95 6.35 -5.95
CA VAL A 24 0.13 6.84 -6.83
C VAL A 24 -0.38 7.16 -8.24
N ILE A 25 -1.28 6.34 -8.80
CA ILE A 25 -1.78 6.47 -10.18
C ILE A 25 -2.89 7.53 -10.27
N SER A 26 -3.78 7.57 -9.28
CA SER A 26 -4.90 8.51 -9.19
C SER A 26 -4.73 9.37 -7.94
N PRO A 27 -3.76 10.30 -7.94
CA PRO A 27 -3.52 11.17 -6.80
C PRO A 27 -4.73 12.07 -6.58
N GLU A 28 -5.38 11.90 -5.44
CA GLU A 28 -6.60 12.60 -5.04
C GLU A 28 -6.36 14.11 -4.81
N ALA A 29 -5.09 14.55 -4.83
CA ALA A 29 -4.65 15.90 -4.48
C ALA A 29 -4.25 16.80 -5.68
N SER A 30 -4.27 16.32 -6.93
CA SER A 30 -3.87 17.17 -8.08
C SER A 30 -4.90 17.16 -9.20
N VAL A 31 -5.89 18.03 -9.09
CA VAL A 31 -6.74 18.44 -10.22
C VAL A 31 -6.39 19.89 -10.54
N SER A 32 -5.57 20.10 -11.59
CA SER A 32 -5.22 21.43 -12.10
C SER A 32 -5.92 21.65 -13.43
N ILE A 33 -6.91 22.55 -13.44
CA ILE A 33 -7.71 22.91 -14.62
C ILE A 33 -7.34 24.35 -15.01
N GLY A 34 -6.62 24.52 -16.13
CA GLY A 34 -6.26 25.84 -16.65
C GLY A 34 -4.76 26.16 -16.54
N PRO A 35 -4.32 27.39 -16.87
CA PRO A 35 -2.97 27.69 -17.31
C PRO A 35 -1.97 27.55 -16.15
N LEU A 36 -1.44 26.33 -16.05
CA LEU A 36 -0.23 25.92 -15.34
C LEU A 36 -0.27 26.10 -13.81
N ASN A 37 -0.46 24.98 -13.12
CA ASN A 37 0.46 24.52 -12.08
C ASN A 37 0.21 23.03 -11.86
N ALA A 38 1.14 22.19 -12.32
CA ALA A 38 1.26 20.83 -11.84
C ALA A 38 2.02 20.93 -10.51
N GLU A 39 1.29 21.18 -9.42
CA GLU A 39 1.85 21.06 -8.08
C GLU A 39 2.53 19.69 -7.98
N VAL A 40 3.77 19.69 -7.49
CA VAL A 40 4.56 18.48 -7.31
C VAL A 40 3.74 17.53 -6.43
N GLN A 41 3.23 16.46 -7.03
CA GLN A 41 2.37 15.49 -6.35
C GLN A 41 3.11 14.89 -5.16
N ASP A 42 2.63 15.16 -3.94
CA ASP A 42 3.16 14.52 -2.74
C ASP A 42 2.56 13.12 -2.59
N ASN A 43 3.30 12.14 -3.08
CA ASN A 43 2.93 10.73 -3.02
C ASN A 43 3.61 10.01 -1.83
N ASN A 44 4.19 10.73 -0.87
CA ASN A 44 4.95 10.13 0.22
C ASN A 44 4.08 9.17 1.06
N ASN A 45 2.83 9.55 1.34
CA ASN A 45 1.88 8.69 2.05
C ASN A 45 1.53 7.41 1.26
N ALA A 46 1.44 7.50 -0.07
CA ALA A 46 1.17 6.35 -0.92
C ALA A 46 2.34 5.34 -0.86
N TYR A 47 3.59 5.83 -0.95
CA TYR A 47 4.78 4.99 -0.82
C TYR A 47 4.92 4.36 0.57
N ILE A 48 4.61 5.09 1.64
CA ILE A 48 4.57 4.54 3.01
C ILE A 48 3.53 3.42 3.10
N THR A 49 2.36 3.60 2.50
CA THR A 49 1.28 2.61 2.50
C THR A 49 1.70 1.34 1.76
N ILE A 50 2.34 1.47 0.60
CA ILE A 50 2.92 0.33 -0.14
C ILE A 50 3.99 -0.37 0.71
N GLY A 51 4.90 0.39 1.32
CA GLY A 51 5.98 -0.16 2.16
C GLY A 51 5.44 -0.96 3.34
N LEU A 52 4.42 -0.43 4.03
CA LEU A 52 3.72 -1.14 5.10
C LEU A 52 3.06 -2.43 4.58
N GLY A 53 2.38 -2.37 3.44
CA GLY A 53 1.80 -3.55 2.81
C GLY A 53 2.83 -4.65 2.52
N VAL A 54 4.00 -4.28 1.98
CA VAL A 54 5.12 -5.21 1.73
C VAL A 54 5.63 -5.81 3.04
N VAL A 55 5.88 -5.01 4.07
CA VAL A 55 6.34 -5.50 5.39
C VAL A 55 5.33 -6.47 5.99
N VAL A 56 4.03 -6.16 5.92
CA VAL A 56 2.95 -7.04 6.39
C VAL A 56 2.95 -8.38 5.66
N LEU A 57 3.16 -8.38 4.33
CA LEU A 57 3.28 -9.62 3.55
C LEU A 57 4.51 -10.43 3.97
N LEU A 58 5.67 -9.80 4.11
CA LEU A 58 6.90 -10.47 4.53
C LEU A 58 6.76 -11.10 5.92
N VAL A 59 6.18 -10.36 6.87
CA VAL A 59 5.91 -10.88 8.22
C VAL A 59 4.93 -12.05 8.17
N SER A 60 3.86 -11.97 7.37
CA SER A 60 2.89 -13.07 7.21
C SER A 60 3.54 -14.36 6.67
N LEU A 61 4.51 -14.23 5.78
CA LEU A 61 5.25 -15.35 5.20
C LEU A 61 6.25 -15.95 6.21
N ILE A 62 7.02 -15.10 6.90
CA ILE A 62 8.09 -15.53 7.80
C ILE A 62 7.53 -16.02 9.15
N ALA A 63 6.63 -15.28 9.79
CA ALA A 63 6.00 -15.65 11.07
C ALA A 63 4.97 -16.80 10.94
N GLY A 64 4.62 -17.16 9.70
CA GLY A 64 3.84 -18.34 9.38
C GLY A 64 4.64 -19.65 9.37
N LYS A 65 5.97 -19.58 9.22
CA LYS A 65 6.84 -20.75 9.22
C LYS A 65 7.11 -21.16 10.66
N LYS A 66 6.31 -22.10 11.18
CA LYS A 66 6.64 -22.76 12.45
C LYS A 66 7.96 -23.53 12.23
N ALA A 67 8.96 -23.28 13.07
CA ALA A 67 10.09 -24.20 13.21
C ALA A 67 9.59 -25.56 13.68
#